data_AF-A0A7W0ZVS2-F1
#
_entry.id   AF-A0A7W0ZVS2-F1
#
_cell.length_a   1.000
_cell.length_b   1.000
_cell.length_c   1.000
_cell.angle_alpha   90.00
_cell.angle_beta   90.00
_cell.angle_gamma   90.00
#
_symmetry.space_group_name_H-M   'P 1'
#
loop_
_entity.id
_entity.type
_entity.pdbx_description
1 polymer ?
#
loop_
_entity_poly.entity_id
_entity_poly.type
_entity_poly.pdbx_seq_one_letter_code
_entity_poly.pdbx_strand_id
1 'polypeptide(L)'
;MIRQLAGALVLVACGGGSKAVPVGSQLGPALTAALAAADQVRAPWRCAAPDGPHAADTTIAVGTHTWKLAGHTLAREGKASELVIGAIADAGGSAPETLGAIGRLRTKLARADLVLVLGGMGTTQAELEGTLGVLGDRSTFLIVALPGDLEAVPALTAATTSLRARGVHLLDGRLIHRIEVPGVSIAAIGGAGARGRLVAADDGCAYRESDVSAALIALTARPGIRIVASAEAPRSVRDGEAIGELALTAGAGHEIDVALHGPLGPGASRSRTGSRTGDAESLTPGTVDATPRLPGPATAPTAGLLTVSGHSWTWKPITDSE
;
A
#
# COMPACT_ATOMS: atom_id res chain seq x y z
N MET A 1 22.22 0.08 -16.31
CA MET A 1 21.90 -1.35 -16.12
C MET A 1 21.45 -2.06 -17.41
N ILE A 2 21.86 -1.58 -18.60
CA ILE A 2 21.41 -2.13 -19.91
C ILE A 2 22.45 -3.08 -20.54
N ARG A 3 23.70 -3.12 -20.03
CA ARG A 3 24.79 -3.92 -20.63
C ARG A 3 24.92 -5.36 -20.14
N GLN A 4 24.15 -5.80 -19.13
CA GLN A 4 24.29 -7.17 -18.58
C GLN A 4 23.28 -8.19 -19.14
N LEU A 5 22.24 -7.77 -19.87
CA LEU A 5 21.24 -8.67 -20.46
C LEU A 5 21.70 -9.36 -21.76
N ALA A 6 22.78 -8.89 -22.39
CA ALA A 6 23.30 -9.47 -23.62
C ALA A 6 24.18 -10.73 -23.42
N GLY A 7 24.59 -11.04 -22.18
CA GLY A 7 25.57 -12.08 -21.89
C GLY A 7 25.02 -13.51 -21.78
N ALA A 8 23.71 -13.69 -21.63
CA ALA A 8 23.13 -15.00 -21.30
C ALA A 8 22.71 -15.85 -22.52
N LEU A 9 22.77 -15.30 -23.75
CA LEU A 9 22.20 -15.95 -24.94
C LEU A 9 23.19 -16.74 -25.82
N VAL A 10 24.48 -16.84 -25.46
CA VAL A 10 25.52 -17.35 -26.37
C VAL A 10 26.05 -18.76 -26.05
N LEU A 11 25.60 -19.45 -24.99
CA LEU A 11 26.28 -20.68 -24.52
C LEU A 11 25.62 -22.04 -24.79
N VAL A 12 24.64 -22.16 -25.70
CA VAL A 12 24.02 -23.47 -26.01
C VAL A 12 24.09 -23.79 -27.50
N ALA A 13 25.29 -24.09 -27.99
CA ALA A 13 25.48 -24.78 -29.27
C ALA A 13 26.87 -25.38 -29.40
N CYS A 14 27.18 -26.44 -28.63
CA CYS A 14 28.25 -27.40 -28.95
C CYS A 14 28.17 -28.60 -27.99
N GLY A 15 27.33 -29.59 -28.34
CA GLY A 15 27.22 -30.84 -27.58
C GLY A 15 26.42 -31.87 -28.37
N GLY A 16 27.12 -32.62 -29.23
CA GLY A 16 26.53 -33.72 -30.00
C GLY A 16 26.30 -34.95 -29.12
N GLY A 17 25.07 -35.46 -29.15
CA GLY A 17 24.75 -36.78 -28.60
C GLY A 17 23.40 -36.84 -27.88
N SER A 18 22.54 -37.75 -28.35
CA SER A 18 21.26 -38.21 -27.75
C SER A 18 20.05 -37.26 -27.73
N LYS A 19 19.02 -37.63 -28.52
CA LYS A 19 17.60 -37.23 -28.50
C LYS A 19 17.33 -35.86 -27.86
N ALA A 20 17.69 -34.80 -28.59
CA ALA A 20 17.39 -33.44 -28.21
C ALA A 20 15.87 -33.20 -28.17
N VAL A 21 15.37 -32.87 -26.98
CA VAL A 21 14.05 -32.25 -26.81
C VAL A 21 14.03 -30.98 -27.68
N PRO A 22 12.96 -30.70 -28.45
CA PRO A 22 12.92 -29.53 -29.32
C PRO A 22 13.19 -28.26 -28.52
N VAL A 23 14.27 -27.55 -28.86
CA VAL A 23 14.73 -26.29 -28.21
C VAL A 23 13.59 -25.25 -28.14
N GLY A 24 12.65 -25.28 -29.07
CA GLY A 24 11.46 -24.42 -29.07
C GLY A 24 10.55 -24.58 -27.84
N SER A 25 10.54 -25.75 -27.18
CA SER A 25 9.72 -26.00 -25.98
C SER A 25 10.27 -25.35 -24.70
N GLN A 26 11.56 -25.02 -24.65
CA GLN A 26 12.19 -24.39 -23.49
C GLN A 26 12.31 -22.86 -23.60
N LEU A 27 12.37 -22.32 -24.83
CA LEU A 27 12.48 -20.88 -25.06
C LEU A 27 11.16 -20.13 -24.84
N GLY A 28 10.01 -20.74 -25.14
CA GLY A 28 8.69 -20.11 -24.99
C GLY A 28 8.40 -19.60 -23.58
N PRO A 29 8.52 -20.44 -22.53
CA PRO A 29 8.31 -20.01 -21.14
C PRO A 29 9.32 -18.96 -20.68
N ALA A 30 10.60 -19.11 -21.05
CA ALA A 30 11.65 -18.16 -20.66
C ALA A 30 11.45 -16.78 -21.31
N LEU A 31 11.07 -16.73 -22.59
CA LEU A 31 10.74 -15.49 -23.29
C LEU A 31 9.48 -14.84 -22.72
N THR A 32 8.46 -15.64 -22.39
CA THR A 32 7.23 -15.15 -21.75
C THR A 32 7.53 -14.57 -20.37
N ALA A 33 8.36 -15.25 -19.56
CA ALA A 33 8.81 -14.74 -18.27
C ALA A 33 9.65 -13.48 -18.39
N ALA A 34 10.54 -13.39 -19.40
CA ALA A 34 11.35 -12.20 -19.65
C ALA A 34 10.51 -11.01 -20.14
N LEU A 35 9.51 -11.24 -20.98
CA LEU A 35 8.57 -10.21 -21.44
C LEU A 35 7.65 -9.75 -20.30
N ALA A 36 7.15 -10.67 -19.47
CA ALA A 36 6.38 -10.34 -18.27
C ALA A 36 7.24 -9.51 -17.30
N ALA A 37 8.47 -9.95 -16.99
CA ALA A 37 9.40 -9.18 -16.16
C ALA A 37 9.72 -7.80 -16.77
N ALA A 38 9.85 -7.69 -18.09
CA ALA A 38 10.08 -6.40 -18.76
C ALA A 38 8.84 -5.48 -18.72
N ASP A 39 7.63 -6.03 -18.77
CA ASP A 39 6.37 -5.26 -18.64
C ASP A 39 6.23 -4.67 -17.23
N GLN A 40 6.77 -5.36 -16.21
CA GLN A 40 6.81 -4.87 -14.82
C GLN A 40 7.86 -3.78 -14.56
N VAL A 41 8.77 -3.51 -15.51
CA VAL A 41 9.84 -2.51 -15.40
C VAL A 41 9.56 -1.29 -16.30
N ARG A 42 8.35 -1.19 -16.87
CA ARG A 42 7.93 -0.05 -17.69
C ARG A 42 6.89 0.80 -16.99
N ALA A 43 7.09 2.10 -17.10
CA ALA A 43 6.19 3.14 -16.69
C ALA A 43 4.82 3.08 -17.41
N PRO A 44 3.70 3.34 -16.72
CA PRO A 44 3.56 3.42 -15.26
C PRO A 44 3.65 2.04 -14.61
N TRP A 45 4.24 1.97 -13.41
CA TRP A 45 4.52 0.72 -12.71
C TRP A 45 3.24 0.02 -12.26
N ARG A 46 3.11 -1.29 -12.48
CA ARG A 46 1.92 -2.07 -12.06
C ARG A 46 2.03 -2.59 -10.63
N CYS A 47 1.87 -1.73 -9.62
CA CYS A 47 2.22 -2.13 -8.24
C CYS A 47 1.19 -3.00 -7.51
N ALA A 48 0.03 -3.26 -8.11
CA ALA A 48 -0.94 -4.23 -7.59
C ALA A 48 -0.89 -5.59 -8.31
N ALA A 49 -0.02 -5.72 -9.33
CA ALA A 49 0.03 -6.92 -10.14
C ALA A 49 0.62 -8.10 -9.33
N PRO A 50 -0.05 -9.27 -9.27
CA PRO A 50 0.38 -10.39 -8.43
C PRO A 50 1.72 -11.00 -8.84
N ASP A 51 2.18 -10.71 -10.06
CA ASP A 51 3.45 -11.10 -10.67
C ASP A 51 4.52 -9.99 -10.59
N GLY A 52 4.28 -8.93 -9.82
CA GLY A 52 5.22 -7.84 -9.60
C GLY A 52 6.47 -8.24 -8.80
N PRO A 53 7.41 -7.30 -8.60
CA PRO A 53 8.57 -7.54 -7.74
C PRO A 53 8.16 -7.73 -6.28
N HIS A 54 8.83 -8.65 -5.58
CA HIS A 54 8.71 -8.80 -4.14
C HIS A 54 10.03 -8.47 -3.44
N ALA A 55 9.95 -8.11 -2.17
CA ALA A 55 11.11 -7.96 -1.32
C ALA A 55 11.73 -9.33 -1.02
N ALA A 56 13.02 -9.33 -0.69
CA ALA A 56 13.67 -10.52 -0.13
C ALA A 56 13.01 -10.92 1.20
N ASP A 57 12.93 -12.23 1.42
CA ASP A 57 12.41 -12.78 2.67
C ASP A 57 13.18 -12.23 3.87
N THR A 58 12.46 -11.72 4.85
CA THR A 58 13.08 -11.08 6.02
C THR A 58 12.17 -11.13 7.25
N THR A 59 12.80 -11.09 8.42
CA THR A 59 12.12 -10.98 9.71
C THR A 59 12.43 -9.61 10.32
N ILE A 60 11.39 -8.93 10.76
CA ILE A 60 11.44 -7.55 11.25
C ILE A 60 10.83 -7.52 12.65
N ALA A 61 11.65 -7.20 13.65
CA ALA A 61 11.17 -6.95 15.01
C ALA A 61 10.84 -5.47 15.18
N VAL A 62 9.62 -5.16 15.62
CA VAL A 62 9.15 -3.80 15.88
C VAL A 62 8.31 -3.79 17.16
N GLY A 63 8.75 -3.03 18.15
CA GLY A 63 8.12 -3.05 19.48
C GLY A 63 8.11 -4.47 20.06
N THR A 64 6.91 -4.98 20.39
CA THR A 64 6.71 -6.34 20.91
C THR A 64 6.36 -7.36 19.81
N HIS A 65 6.35 -6.95 18.54
CA HIS A 65 5.87 -7.77 17.44
C HIS A 65 6.99 -8.20 16.51
N THR A 66 6.88 -9.41 16.00
CA THR A 66 7.74 -9.94 14.94
C THR A 66 6.92 -10.09 13.67
N TRP A 67 7.43 -9.52 12.58
CA TRP A 67 6.83 -9.59 11.26
C TRP A 67 7.74 -10.39 10.33
N LYS A 68 7.15 -11.27 9.53
CA LYS A 68 7.84 -12.03 8.49
C LYS A 68 7.33 -11.58 7.13
N LEU A 69 8.22 -11.03 6.32
CA LEU A 69 7.97 -10.76 4.92
C LEU A 69 8.47 -11.95 4.12
N ALA A 70 7.59 -12.56 3.31
CA ALA A 70 7.93 -13.66 2.41
C ALA A 70 7.16 -13.51 1.10
N GLY A 71 7.88 -13.39 -0.01
CA GLY A 71 7.30 -12.95 -1.28
C GLY A 71 6.49 -11.65 -1.11
N HIS A 72 5.23 -11.65 -1.54
CA HIS A 72 4.32 -10.50 -1.42
C HIS A 72 3.49 -10.46 -0.12
N THR A 73 3.79 -11.34 0.85
CA THR A 73 3.01 -11.47 2.08
C THR A 73 3.82 -11.00 3.29
N LEU A 74 3.25 -10.04 4.03
CA LEU A 74 3.74 -9.61 5.32
C LEU A 74 2.88 -10.26 6.42
N ALA A 75 3.43 -11.18 7.19
CA ALA A 75 2.73 -11.88 8.25
C ALA A 75 3.22 -11.45 9.64
N ARG A 76 2.32 -11.20 10.60
CA ARG A 76 2.69 -11.03 12.01
C ARG A 76 2.72 -12.39 12.71
N GLU A 77 3.81 -12.68 13.40
CA GLU A 77 3.96 -13.89 14.18
C GLU A 77 3.23 -13.80 15.54
N GLY A 78 2.88 -14.96 16.09
CA GLY A 78 2.26 -15.08 17.41
C GLY A 78 0.72 -15.17 17.39
N LYS A 79 0.13 -15.18 18.59
CA LYS A 79 -1.33 -15.11 18.78
C LYS A 79 -1.68 -13.69 19.21
N ALA A 80 -2.49 -12.99 18.42
CA ALA A 80 -3.00 -11.68 18.79
C ALA A 80 -4.53 -11.79 18.93
N SER A 81 -5.07 -11.32 20.06
CA SER A 81 -6.52 -11.16 20.26
C SER A 81 -7.05 -9.85 19.67
N GLU A 82 -6.15 -8.89 19.48
CA GLU A 82 -6.44 -7.55 18.96
C GLU A 82 -5.34 -7.10 18.01
N LEU A 83 -5.74 -6.42 16.94
CA LEU A 83 -4.85 -5.72 16.01
C LEU A 83 -5.27 -4.24 15.96
N VAL A 84 -4.32 -3.33 16.17
CA VAL A 84 -4.57 -1.90 16.01
C VAL A 84 -3.83 -1.38 14.77
N ILE A 85 -4.58 -0.90 13.79
CA ILE A 85 -4.07 -0.34 12.54
C ILE A 85 -4.23 1.17 12.58
N GLY A 86 -3.12 1.90 12.50
CA GLY A 86 -3.14 3.32 12.19
C GLY A 86 -3.26 3.55 10.69
N ALA A 87 -3.98 4.59 10.30
CA ALA A 87 -4.10 5.02 8.91
C ALA A 87 -3.79 6.51 8.82
N ILE A 88 -2.98 6.88 7.83
CA ILE A 88 -2.59 8.26 7.55
C ILE A 88 -2.38 8.41 6.05
N ALA A 89 -2.68 9.59 5.50
CA ALA A 89 -2.63 9.81 4.06
C ALA A 89 -2.50 11.30 3.76
N ASP A 90 -2.10 11.58 2.52
CA ASP A 90 -2.27 12.90 1.88
C ASP A 90 -1.61 14.03 2.70
N ALA A 91 -0.29 13.97 2.86
CA ALA A 91 0.47 15.08 3.43
C ALA A 91 0.70 16.21 2.43
N GLY A 92 0.62 15.91 1.12
CA GLY A 92 0.88 16.88 0.06
C GLY A 92 2.34 17.36 0.00
N GLY A 93 3.25 16.81 0.80
CA GLY A 93 4.67 17.17 0.84
C GLY A 93 5.20 17.48 2.24
N SER A 94 6.39 18.07 2.31
CA SER A 94 7.14 18.25 3.57
C SER A 94 7.14 19.70 4.08
N ALA A 95 6.02 20.41 3.96
CA ALA A 95 5.87 21.74 4.57
C ALA A 95 6.07 21.65 6.10
N PRO A 96 6.73 22.63 6.75
CA PRO A 96 7.04 22.55 8.19
C PRO A 96 5.81 22.30 9.08
N GLU A 97 4.68 22.93 8.78
CA GLU A 97 3.43 22.78 9.50
C GLU A 97 2.88 21.35 9.37
N THR A 98 2.92 20.78 8.16
CA THR A 98 2.53 19.39 7.88
C THR A 98 3.45 18.41 8.60
N LEU A 99 4.76 18.64 8.61
CA LEU A 99 5.70 17.82 9.37
C LEU A 99 5.42 17.89 10.89
N GLY A 100 5.10 19.08 11.41
CA GLY A 100 4.67 19.26 12.79
C GLY A 100 3.42 18.45 13.13
N ALA A 101 2.41 18.49 12.23
CA ALA A 101 1.17 17.72 12.38
C ALA A 101 1.41 16.21 12.33
N ILE A 102 2.23 15.71 11.40
CA ILE A 102 2.62 14.29 11.33
C ILE A 102 3.29 13.87 12.64
N GLY A 103 4.19 14.69 13.20
CA GLY A 103 4.86 14.42 14.47
C GLY A 103 3.90 14.29 15.65
N ARG A 104 2.87 15.15 15.73
CA ARG A 104 1.82 15.07 16.77
C ARG A 104 0.91 13.86 16.56
N LEU A 105 0.48 13.60 15.32
CA LEU A 105 -0.37 12.45 14.98
C LEU A 105 0.36 11.13 15.22
N ARG A 106 1.67 11.03 14.93
CA ARG A 106 2.50 9.87 15.26
C ARG A 106 2.38 9.50 16.74
N THR A 107 2.45 10.48 17.64
CA THR A 107 2.30 10.25 19.09
C THR A 107 0.91 9.69 19.42
N LYS A 108 -0.13 10.17 18.74
CA LYS A 108 -1.52 9.66 18.88
C LYS A 108 -1.70 8.26 18.28
N LEU A 109 -0.84 7.87 17.33
CA LEU A 109 -0.76 6.54 16.72
C LEU A 109 0.16 5.56 17.47
N ALA A 110 0.78 5.95 18.60
CA ALA A 110 1.76 5.13 19.31
C ALA A 110 1.24 3.75 19.77
N ARG A 111 -0.09 3.59 19.88
CA ARG A 111 -0.74 2.30 20.21
C ARG A 111 -1.01 1.40 19.00
N ALA A 112 -0.71 1.85 17.78
CA ALA A 112 -0.84 1.04 16.59
C ALA A 112 0.21 -0.08 16.60
N ASP A 113 -0.13 -1.23 16.04
CA ASP A 113 0.82 -2.30 15.73
C ASP A 113 1.45 -2.07 14.34
N LEU A 114 0.64 -1.52 13.43
CA LEU A 114 0.90 -1.27 12.02
C LEU A 114 0.31 0.09 11.65
N VAL A 115 1.05 0.90 10.92
CA VAL A 115 0.54 2.12 10.27
C VAL A 115 0.57 1.93 8.76
N LEU A 116 -0.61 2.07 8.15
CA LEU A 116 -0.79 2.08 6.71
C LEU A 116 -0.80 3.53 6.22
N VAL A 117 0.15 3.85 5.35
CA VAL A 117 0.18 5.12 4.64
C VAL A 117 -0.51 4.92 3.30
N LEU A 118 -1.62 5.62 3.07
CA LEU A 118 -2.52 5.39 1.94
C LEU A 118 -2.26 6.36 0.78
N GLY A 119 -0.99 6.65 0.49
CA GLY A 119 -0.56 7.56 -0.59
C GLY A 119 -0.63 9.05 -0.23
N GLY A 120 -0.14 9.88 -1.15
CA GLY A 120 -0.22 11.35 -1.08
C GLY A 120 0.76 12.02 -0.10
N MET A 121 1.82 11.34 0.31
CA MET A 121 2.81 11.85 1.27
C MET A 121 3.87 12.77 0.65
N GLY A 122 4.07 12.73 -0.67
CA GLY A 122 5.04 13.59 -1.34
C GLY A 122 5.36 13.18 -2.77
N THR A 123 5.94 14.10 -3.52
CA THR A 123 6.29 13.91 -4.94
C THR A 123 7.76 13.57 -5.16
N THR A 124 8.65 14.03 -4.28
CA THR A 124 10.10 13.83 -4.40
C THR A 124 10.65 12.93 -3.30
N GLN A 125 11.85 12.39 -3.51
CA GLN A 125 12.54 11.62 -2.46
C GLN A 125 12.69 12.45 -1.18
N ALA A 126 13.06 13.73 -1.28
CA ALA A 126 13.27 14.59 -0.12
C ALA A 126 11.97 14.82 0.67
N GLU A 127 10.86 15.07 -0.03
CA GLU A 127 9.55 15.21 0.61
C GLU A 127 9.14 13.92 1.32
N LEU A 128 9.29 12.77 0.64
CA LEU A 128 8.95 11.45 1.18
C LEU A 128 9.83 11.07 2.37
N GLU A 129 11.13 11.39 2.33
CA GLU A 129 12.01 11.22 3.48
C GLU A 129 11.59 12.11 4.66
N GLY A 130 11.16 13.35 4.38
CA GLY A 130 10.65 14.26 5.41
C GLY A 130 9.39 13.72 6.07
N THR A 131 8.36 13.39 5.29
CA THR A 131 7.06 12.99 5.82
C THR A 131 7.08 11.60 6.45
N LEU A 132 7.60 10.58 5.75
CA LEU A 132 7.70 9.22 6.29
C LEU A 132 8.76 9.12 7.40
N GLY A 133 9.81 9.93 7.35
CA GLY A 133 10.82 9.99 8.39
C GLY A 133 10.29 10.57 9.69
N VAL A 134 9.51 11.65 9.65
CA VAL A 134 8.85 12.18 10.86
C VAL A 134 7.87 11.17 11.44
N LEU A 135 7.07 10.51 10.59
CA LEU A 135 6.13 9.46 11.02
C LEU A 135 6.83 8.28 11.70
N GLY A 136 7.99 7.88 11.19
CA GLY A 136 8.76 6.73 11.69
C GLY A 136 9.79 7.03 12.78
N ASP A 137 10.08 8.30 13.09
CA ASP A 137 11.04 8.65 14.14
C ASP A 137 10.58 8.10 15.50
N ARG A 138 11.38 7.18 16.06
CA ARG A 138 11.16 6.50 17.35
C ARG A 138 9.78 5.80 17.45
N SER A 139 9.19 5.41 16.34
CA SER A 139 7.92 4.67 16.34
C SER A 139 8.10 3.23 16.85
N THR A 140 7.11 2.73 17.57
CA THR A 140 7.02 1.32 18.01
C THR A 140 6.13 0.47 17.12
N PHE A 141 5.68 1.02 16.00
CA PHE A 141 4.85 0.37 14.98
C PHE A 141 5.61 0.21 13.66
N LEU A 142 5.21 -0.79 12.87
CA LEU A 142 5.69 -0.97 11.51
C LEU A 142 4.93 -0.04 10.56
N ILE A 143 5.60 0.57 9.59
CA ILE A 143 4.98 1.40 8.54
C ILE A 143 4.99 0.64 7.22
N VAL A 144 3.85 0.59 6.54
CA VAL A 144 3.75 0.15 5.14
C VAL A 144 3.25 1.32 4.31
N ALA A 145 4.08 1.77 3.36
CA ALA A 145 3.77 2.92 2.52
C ALA A 145 3.26 2.51 1.14
N LEU A 146 1.94 2.64 0.94
CA LEU A 146 1.33 2.48 -0.38
C LEU A 146 1.59 3.76 -1.18
N PRO A 147 2.14 3.68 -2.41
CA PRO A 147 2.15 4.86 -3.29
C PRO A 147 0.71 5.22 -3.65
N GLY A 148 0.43 6.51 -3.75
CA GLY A 148 -0.76 7.06 -4.39
C GLY A 148 -0.42 7.61 -5.77
N ASP A 149 -1.11 8.68 -6.15
CA ASP A 149 -0.94 9.38 -7.42
C ASP A 149 0.27 10.33 -7.43
N LEU A 150 0.64 10.89 -6.27
CA LEU A 150 1.77 11.81 -6.11
C LEU A 150 3.13 11.12 -6.15
N GLU A 151 3.22 9.89 -5.64
CA GLU A 151 4.50 9.22 -5.41
C GLU A 151 5.09 8.66 -6.70
N ALA A 152 6.22 9.23 -7.13
CA ALA A 152 7.10 8.57 -8.09
C ALA A 152 7.71 7.31 -7.44
N VAL A 153 7.58 6.16 -8.11
CA VAL A 153 8.08 4.87 -7.65
C VAL A 153 9.59 4.89 -7.35
N PRO A 154 10.46 5.46 -8.20
CA PRO A 154 11.89 5.58 -7.88
C PRO A 154 12.14 6.40 -6.62
N ALA A 155 11.38 7.48 -6.41
CA ALA A 155 11.52 8.36 -5.25
C ALA A 155 11.10 7.65 -3.95
N LEU A 156 9.96 6.94 -3.95
CA LEU A 156 9.50 6.16 -2.81
C LEU A 156 10.48 5.02 -2.46
N THR A 157 11.01 4.35 -3.48
CA THR A 157 12.02 3.28 -3.31
C THR A 157 13.28 3.83 -2.65
N ALA A 158 13.79 4.96 -3.13
CA ALA A 158 14.98 5.61 -2.60
C ALA A 158 14.78 6.12 -1.17
N ALA A 159 13.65 6.80 -0.91
CA ALA A 159 13.30 7.30 0.42
C ALA A 159 13.16 6.15 1.43
N THR A 160 12.47 5.06 1.06
CA THR A 160 12.32 3.88 1.91
C THR A 160 13.67 3.25 2.22
N THR A 161 14.54 3.10 1.22
CA THR A 161 15.89 2.54 1.42
C THR A 161 16.71 3.41 2.37
N SER A 162 16.71 4.73 2.16
CA SER A 162 17.41 5.72 2.99
C SER A 162 16.90 5.71 4.44
N LEU A 163 15.58 5.70 4.65
CA LEU A 163 14.97 5.69 5.98
C LEU A 163 15.23 4.38 6.73
N ARG A 164 15.13 3.23 6.05
CA ARG A 164 15.47 1.93 6.65
C ARG A 164 16.93 1.85 7.06
N ALA A 165 17.85 2.40 6.27
CA ALA A 165 19.26 2.48 6.63
C ALA A 165 19.50 3.35 7.89
N ARG A 166 18.60 4.29 8.19
CA ARG A 166 18.58 5.09 9.42
C ARG A 166 17.83 4.42 10.58
N GLY A 167 17.37 3.19 10.42
CA GLY A 167 16.68 2.42 11.47
C GLY A 167 15.17 2.62 11.52
N VAL A 168 14.56 3.31 10.56
CA VAL A 168 13.10 3.43 10.50
C VAL A 168 12.46 2.11 10.07
N HIS A 169 11.46 1.64 10.80
CA HIS A 169 10.66 0.45 10.49
C HIS A 169 9.64 0.74 9.39
N LEU A 170 10.12 0.94 8.16
CA LEU A 170 9.32 1.28 6.99
C LEU A 170 9.48 0.23 5.90
N LEU A 171 8.38 -0.12 5.24
CA LEU A 171 8.34 -1.00 4.07
C LEU A 171 7.69 -0.29 2.88
N ASP A 172 8.25 -0.55 1.70
CA ASP A 172 7.66 -0.13 0.42
C ASP A 172 6.44 -1.02 0.14
N GLY A 173 5.25 -0.44 0.22
CA GLY A 173 3.99 -1.14 0.07
C GLY A 173 3.77 -1.75 -1.31
N ARG A 174 4.50 -1.32 -2.34
CA ARG A 174 4.45 -1.95 -3.67
C ARG A 174 4.93 -3.39 -3.67
N LEU A 175 5.76 -3.75 -2.70
CA LEU A 175 6.33 -5.09 -2.58
C LEU A 175 5.45 -6.00 -1.72
N ILE A 176 4.33 -5.48 -1.19
CA ILE A 176 3.43 -6.16 -0.27
C ILE A 176 2.04 -6.12 -0.86
N HIS A 177 1.50 -7.26 -1.27
CA HIS A 177 0.12 -7.36 -1.75
C HIS A 177 -0.83 -7.81 -0.66
N ARG A 178 -0.29 -8.51 0.35
CA ARG A 178 -1.10 -9.05 1.44
C ARG A 178 -0.42 -8.86 2.78
N ILE A 179 -1.20 -8.44 3.76
CA ILE A 179 -0.81 -8.43 5.16
C ILE A 179 -1.69 -9.43 5.90
N GLU A 180 -1.06 -10.41 6.55
CA GLU A 180 -1.73 -11.46 7.30
C GLU A 180 -1.42 -11.32 8.79
N VAL A 181 -2.49 -11.28 9.59
CA VAL A 181 -2.41 -11.20 11.04
C VAL A 181 -3.45 -12.20 11.58
N PRO A 182 -3.29 -12.81 12.76
CA PRO A 182 -4.30 -13.72 13.28
C PRO A 182 -5.69 -13.08 13.29
N GLY A 183 -6.62 -13.62 12.49
CA GLY A 183 -7.99 -13.10 12.38
C GLY A 183 -8.18 -11.88 11.46
N VAL A 184 -7.14 -11.41 10.76
CA VAL A 184 -7.24 -10.28 9.81
C VAL A 184 -6.44 -10.55 8.55
N SER A 185 -7.04 -10.29 7.40
CA SER A 185 -6.36 -10.25 6.11
C SER A 185 -6.54 -8.88 5.47
N ILE A 186 -5.44 -8.30 4.97
CA ILE A 186 -5.44 -7.00 4.31
C ILE A 186 -4.90 -7.17 2.90
N ALA A 187 -5.67 -6.79 1.89
CA ALA A 187 -5.16 -6.60 0.53
C ALA A 187 -4.62 -5.16 0.41
N ALA A 188 -3.39 -5.00 -0.05
CA ALA A 188 -2.74 -3.70 -0.22
C ALA A 188 -2.70 -3.32 -1.71
N ILE A 189 -3.30 -2.18 -2.05
CA ILE A 189 -3.45 -1.71 -3.42
C ILE A 189 -2.91 -0.28 -3.54
N GLY A 190 -1.67 -0.16 -4.00
CA GLY A 190 -1.05 1.13 -4.31
C GLY A 190 -1.41 1.62 -5.70
N GLY A 191 -1.29 2.93 -5.89
CA GLY A 191 -1.40 3.60 -7.18
C GLY A 191 -2.82 4.00 -7.55
N ALA A 192 -3.00 4.28 -8.85
CA ALA A 192 -4.28 4.69 -9.42
C ALA A 192 -4.78 3.74 -10.52
N GLY A 193 -6.11 3.63 -10.66
CA GLY A 193 -6.77 2.82 -11.69
C GLY A 193 -6.67 3.39 -13.11
N ALA A 194 -6.19 4.63 -13.27
CA ALA A 194 -6.00 5.27 -14.56
C ALA A 194 -4.70 6.09 -14.61
N ARG A 195 -3.88 5.89 -15.65
CA ARG A 195 -2.62 6.64 -15.87
C ARG A 195 -2.83 8.15 -15.90
N GLY A 196 -3.95 8.62 -16.46
CA GLY A 196 -4.28 10.04 -16.53
C GLY A 196 -4.52 10.72 -15.18
N ARG A 197 -4.64 9.94 -14.09
CA ARG A 197 -4.76 10.48 -12.72
C ARG A 197 -3.43 10.51 -11.97
N LEU A 198 -2.36 9.96 -12.53
CA LEU A 198 -1.05 9.96 -11.87
C LEU A 198 -0.42 11.34 -12.00
N VAL A 199 -0.25 12.03 -10.86
CA VAL A 199 0.54 13.26 -10.79
C VAL A 199 2.02 12.97 -11.03
N ALA A 200 2.53 11.83 -10.57
CA ALA A 200 3.86 11.32 -10.89
C ALA A 200 4.01 10.85 -12.36
N ALA A 201 2.94 10.93 -13.17
CA ALA A 201 2.90 10.51 -14.56
C ALA A 201 3.47 9.10 -14.76
N ASP A 202 4.50 8.97 -15.59
CA ASP A 202 5.12 7.71 -15.98
C ASP A 202 5.91 7.07 -14.84
N ASP A 203 6.44 7.88 -13.93
CA ASP A 203 7.12 7.36 -12.74
C ASP A 203 6.13 6.89 -11.66
N GLY A 204 4.83 7.15 -11.85
CA GLY A 204 3.79 6.77 -10.92
C GLY A 204 3.43 5.29 -10.93
N CYS A 205 2.58 4.93 -9.98
CA CYS A 205 2.09 3.58 -9.78
C CYS A 205 0.64 3.46 -10.28
N ALA A 206 0.35 2.49 -11.15
CA ALA A 206 -1.00 2.18 -11.61
C ALA A 206 -1.41 0.75 -11.22
N TYR A 207 -2.72 0.50 -11.20
CA TYR A 207 -3.27 -0.85 -11.14
C TYR A 207 -4.24 -1.08 -12.31
N ARG A 208 -4.43 -2.35 -12.68
CA ARG A 208 -5.52 -2.77 -13.58
C ARG A 208 -6.68 -3.28 -12.76
N GLU A 209 -7.90 -3.18 -13.30
CA GLU A 209 -9.10 -3.75 -12.67
C GLU A 209 -8.95 -5.25 -12.38
N SER A 210 -8.31 -6.01 -13.29
CA SER A 210 -8.04 -7.43 -13.09
C SER A 210 -7.13 -7.72 -11.89
N ASP A 211 -6.17 -6.82 -11.61
CA ASP A 211 -5.25 -6.96 -10.49
C ASP A 211 -5.99 -6.75 -9.17
N VAL A 212 -6.87 -5.75 -9.13
CA VAL A 212 -7.75 -5.47 -7.98
C VAL A 212 -8.74 -6.61 -7.75
N SER A 213 -9.41 -7.08 -8.80
CA SER A 213 -10.36 -8.20 -8.71
C SER A 213 -9.66 -9.47 -8.19
N ALA A 214 -8.46 -9.79 -8.68
CA ALA A 214 -7.69 -10.92 -8.16
C ALA A 214 -7.37 -10.77 -6.66
N ALA A 215 -7.02 -9.56 -6.21
CA ALA A 215 -6.77 -9.27 -4.79
C ALA A 215 -8.05 -9.44 -3.94
N LEU A 216 -9.19 -8.93 -4.41
CA LEU A 216 -10.48 -9.04 -3.69
C LEU A 216 -11.00 -10.49 -3.64
N ILE A 217 -10.82 -11.28 -4.71
CA ILE A 217 -11.14 -12.71 -4.72
C ILE A 217 -10.24 -13.45 -3.71
N ALA A 218 -8.94 -13.18 -3.73
CA ALA A 218 -8.00 -13.81 -2.80
C ALA A 218 -8.29 -13.45 -1.34
N LEU A 219 -8.85 -12.26 -1.10
CA LEU A 219 -9.26 -11.78 0.21
C LEU A 219 -10.59 -12.42 0.68
N THR A 220 -11.55 -12.61 -0.23
CA THR A 220 -12.86 -13.23 0.04
C THR A 220 -12.72 -14.61 0.66
N ALA A 221 -11.76 -15.41 0.18
CA ALA A 221 -11.49 -16.77 0.67
C ALA A 221 -10.86 -16.83 2.07
N ARG A 222 -10.57 -15.68 2.71
CA ARG A 222 -9.83 -15.64 3.98
C ARG A 222 -10.74 -15.66 5.20
N PRO A 223 -10.30 -16.31 6.30
CA PRO A 223 -10.97 -16.18 7.58
C PRO A 223 -10.70 -14.81 8.22
N GLY A 224 -11.54 -14.44 9.17
CA GLY A 224 -11.41 -13.19 9.93
C GLY A 224 -11.96 -11.97 9.21
N ILE A 225 -11.55 -10.79 9.69
CA ILE A 225 -11.86 -9.49 9.07
C ILE A 225 -11.04 -9.32 7.79
N ARG A 226 -11.69 -8.84 6.74
CA ARG A 226 -11.15 -8.65 5.39
C ARG A 226 -11.11 -7.18 5.06
N ILE A 227 -9.91 -6.66 4.89
CA ILE A 227 -9.67 -5.24 4.65
C ILE A 227 -9.06 -5.08 3.27
N VAL A 228 -9.57 -4.16 2.47
CA VAL A 228 -8.81 -3.61 1.35
C VAL A 228 -8.22 -2.27 1.80
N ALA A 229 -6.90 -2.14 1.71
CA ALA A 229 -6.17 -0.90 1.97
C ALA A 229 -5.72 -0.33 0.62
N SER A 230 -6.20 0.85 0.25
CA SER A 230 -5.95 1.43 -1.06
C SER A 230 -5.60 2.91 -1.01
N ALA A 231 -4.80 3.37 -1.96
CA ALA A 231 -4.53 4.80 -2.10
C ALA A 231 -5.75 5.56 -2.65
N GLU A 232 -6.47 4.98 -3.61
CA GLU A 232 -7.73 5.53 -4.10
C GLU A 232 -8.93 5.03 -3.30
N ALA A 233 -10.01 5.80 -3.28
CA ALA A 233 -11.26 5.43 -2.64
C ALA A 233 -12.14 4.56 -3.54
N PRO A 234 -12.91 3.60 -2.99
CA PRO A 234 -13.94 2.90 -3.76
C PRO A 234 -15.02 3.88 -4.25
N ARG A 235 -15.72 3.51 -5.33
CA ARG A 235 -16.77 4.36 -5.89
C ARG A 235 -17.92 4.51 -4.91
N SER A 236 -18.34 5.76 -4.72
CA SER A 236 -19.51 6.17 -3.95
C SER A 236 -20.26 7.27 -4.70
N VAL A 237 -21.46 7.62 -4.24
CA VAL A 237 -22.22 8.76 -4.76
C VAL A 237 -22.20 9.87 -3.72
N ARG A 238 -21.77 11.07 -4.12
CA ARG A 238 -21.79 12.28 -3.30
C ARG A 238 -22.44 13.39 -4.10
N ASP A 239 -23.46 14.03 -3.52
CA ASP A 239 -24.20 15.12 -4.17
C ASP A 239 -24.75 14.75 -5.56
N GLY A 240 -25.07 13.46 -5.77
CA GLY A 240 -25.57 12.91 -7.04
C GLY A 240 -24.48 12.52 -8.05
N GLU A 241 -23.21 12.79 -7.75
CA GLU A 241 -22.07 12.47 -8.61
C GLU A 241 -21.32 11.23 -8.12
N ALA A 242 -20.93 10.36 -9.05
CA ALA A 242 -20.10 9.21 -8.75
C ALA A 242 -18.65 9.66 -8.57
N ILE A 243 -18.11 9.47 -7.36
CA ILE A 243 -16.72 9.78 -7.01
C ILE A 243 -15.99 8.52 -6.58
N GLY A 244 -14.68 8.45 -6.81
CA GLY A 244 -13.87 7.27 -6.53
C GLY A 244 -14.01 6.15 -7.57
N GLU A 245 -13.46 4.99 -7.22
CA GLU A 245 -13.07 3.97 -8.17
C GLU A 245 -13.90 2.71 -8.17
N LEU A 246 -14.41 2.39 -9.36
CA LEU A 246 -15.30 1.24 -9.54
C LEU A 246 -14.59 -0.08 -9.27
N ALA A 247 -13.33 -0.20 -9.70
CA ALA A 247 -12.55 -1.42 -9.51
C ALA A 247 -12.40 -1.77 -8.02
N LEU A 248 -12.39 -0.77 -7.14
CA LEU A 248 -12.25 -0.92 -5.69
C LEU A 248 -13.61 -1.14 -4.99
N THR A 249 -14.73 -0.97 -5.68
CA THR A 249 -16.06 -1.22 -5.12
C THR A 249 -16.29 -2.72 -4.96
N ALA A 250 -16.69 -3.13 -3.75
CA ALA A 250 -17.13 -4.50 -3.51
C ALA A 250 -18.32 -4.83 -4.43
N GLY A 251 -18.22 -5.94 -5.15
CA GLY A 251 -19.25 -6.41 -6.09
C GLY A 251 -19.69 -7.83 -5.78
N ALA A 252 -20.55 -8.38 -6.63
CA ALA A 252 -20.96 -9.77 -6.51
C ALA A 252 -19.74 -10.71 -6.56
N GLY A 253 -19.59 -11.56 -5.53
CA GLY A 253 -18.45 -12.48 -5.40
C GLY A 253 -17.21 -11.89 -4.72
N HIS A 254 -17.24 -10.62 -4.30
CA HIS A 254 -16.19 -10.00 -3.48
C HIS A 254 -16.74 -9.70 -2.09
N GLU A 255 -16.21 -10.34 -1.07
CA GLU A 255 -16.57 -10.05 0.31
C GLU A 255 -15.43 -9.34 1.02
N ILE A 256 -15.65 -8.06 1.34
CA ILE A 256 -14.79 -7.24 2.20
C ILE A 256 -15.63 -6.71 3.35
N ASP A 257 -14.99 -6.48 4.50
CA ASP A 257 -15.66 -5.91 5.67
C ASP A 257 -15.33 -4.41 5.82
N VAL A 258 -14.12 -4.02 5.40
CA VAL A 258 -13.63 -2.63 5.45
C VAL A 258 -12.85 -2.29 4.18
N ALA A 259 -13.19 -1.17 3.55
CA ALA A 259 -12.33 -0.47 2.59
C ALA A 259 -11.67 0.72 3.28
N LEU A 260 -10.38 0.59 3.59
CA LEU A 260 -9.57 1.66 4.19
C LEU A 260 -8.81 2.38 3.08
N HIS A 261 -9.15 3.64 2.82
CA HIS A 261 -8.71 4.31 1.60
C HIS A 261 -8.19 5.74 1.81
N GLY A 262 -7.36 6.20 0.88
CA GLY A 262 -6.94 7.61 0.80
C GLY A 262 -8.12 8.58 0.63
N PRO A 263 -7.96 9.84 1.00
CA PRO A 263 -9.07 10.79 1.10
C PRO A 263 -9.66 11.19 -0.26
N LEU A 264 -10.99 11.32 -0.31
CA LEU A 264 -11.71 12.06 -1.36
C LEU A 264 -11.97 13.54 -0.96
N GLY A 265 -11.51 13.91 0.23
CA GLY A 265 -11.68 15.22 0.84
C GLY A 265 -11.01 15.25 2.20
N PRO A 266 -10.90 16.44 2.82
CA PRO A 266 -10.01 16.63 3.95
C PRO A 266 -10.46 15.93 5.24
N GLY A 267 -11.76 15.68 5.40
CA GLY A 267 -12.31 15.13 6.64
C GLY A 267 -12.16 13.61 6.75
N ALA A 268 -11.73 13.14 7.92
CA ALA A 268 -11.76 11.73 8.27
C ALA A 268 -13.19 11.18 8.40
N SER A 269 -13.37 9.88 8.16
CA SER A 269 -14.62 9.18 8.48
C SER A 269 -14.92 9.30 9.98
N ARG A 270 -16.19 9.57 10.32
CA ARG A 270 -16.66 9.61 11.72
C ARG A 270 -16.44 8.27 12.41
N SER A 271 -16.40 8.26 13.74
CA SER A 271 -16.32 7.03 14.52
C SER A 271 -17.42 6.04 14.14
N ARG A 272 -17.04 4.78 13.96
CA ARG A 272 -17.96 3.69 13.58
C ARG A 272 -17.52 2.37 14.18
N THR A 273 -18.43 1.42 14.20
CA THR A 273 -18.16 0.03 14.58
C THR A 273 -18.83 -0.87 13.56
N GLY A 274 -18.24 -2.03 13.29
CA GLY A 274 -18.86 -3.04 12.44
C GLY A 274 -18.37 -4.43 12.78
N SER A 275 -18.79 -5.39 11.97
CA SER A 275 -18.45 -6.79 12.13
C SER A 275 -18.36 -7.48 10.78
N ARG A 276 -17.82 -8.70 10.77
CA ARG A 276 -17.73 -9.55 9.57
C ARG A 276 -19.08 -9.87 8.91
N THR A 277 -20.16 -9.87 9.70
CA THR A 277 -21.51 -10.21 9.22
C THR A 277 -22.31 -8.96 8.83
N GLY A 278 -21.73 -7.77 9.02
CA GLY A 278 -22.34 -6.51 8.63
C GLY A 278 -22.02 -6.14 7.20
N ASP A 279 -22.55 -4.99 6.78
CA ASP A 279 -22.22 -4.39 5.50
C ASP A 279 -20.76 -3.91 5.48
N ALA A 280 -20.16 -3.95 4.29
CA ALA A 280 -18.84 -3.38 4.06
C ALA A 280 -18.85 -1.86 4.30
N GLU A 281 -17.84 -1.34 5.00
CA GLU A 281 -17.75 0.08 5.31
C GLU A 281 -16.51 0.72 4.66
N SER A 282 -16.68 1.94 4.15
CA SER A 282 -15.62 2.75 3.55
C SER A 282 -15.09 3.76 4.57
N LEU A 283 -13.81 3.65 4.92
CA LEU A 283 -13.16 4.44 5.95
C LEU A 283 -11.97 5.20 5.36
N THR A 284 -11.87 6.49 5.68
CA THR A 284 -10.71 7.32 5.31
C THR A 284 -10.13 8.03 6.53
N PRO A 285 -8.78 8.13 6.65
CA PRO A 285 -8.14 8.89 7.70
C PRO A 285 -8.24 10.41 7.50
N GLY A 286 -8.80 10.88 6.38
CA GLY A 286 -8.73 12.29 5.96
C GLY A 286 -7.33 12.66 5.47
N THR A 287 -7.03 13.96 5.45
CA THR A 287 -5.75 14.51 4.99
C THR A 287 -4.86 14.91 6.18
N VAL A 288 -3.55 14.69 6.08
CA VAL A 288 -2.58 15.22 7.05
C VAL A 288 -1.96 16.55 6.60
N ASP A 289 -2.25 17.01 5.38
CA ASP A 289 -1.81 18.30 4.89
C ASP A 289 -2.33 19.45 5.79
N ALA A 290 -1.41 20.15 6.44
CA ALA A 290 -1.71 21.34 7.25
C ALA A 290 -1.63 22.63 6.41
N THR A 291 -1.24 22.53 5.15
CA THR A 291 -0.98 23.62 4.20
C THR A 291 -1.69 23.37 2.87
N PRO A 292 -3.03 23.23 2.87
CA PRO A 292 -3.77 22.82 1.67
C PRO A 292 -3.47 23.73 0.49
N ARG A 293 -3.08 23.10 -0.63
CA ARG A 293 -2.72 23.79 -1.88
C ARG A 293 -3.90 24.54 -2.53
N LEU A 294 -5.13 24.14 -2.21
CA LEU A 294 -6.34 24.72 -2.75
C LEU A 294 -7.05 25.59 -1.71
N PRO A 295 -7.64 26.74 -2.11
CA PRO A 295 -8.42 27.57 -1.21
C PRO A 295 -9.65 26.80 -0.71
N GLY A 296 -9.83 26.78 0.60
CA GLY A 296 -10.93 26.09 1.27
C GLY A 296 -10.90 26.39 2.77
N PRO A 297 -11.93 25.95 3.51
CA PRO A 297 -11.90 26.04 4.97
C PRO A 297 -10.69 25.26 5.48
N ALA A 298 -9.89 25.87 6.34
CA ALA A 298 -8.81 25.17 7.02
C ALA A 298 -9.40 24.00 7.81
N THR A 299 -8.95 22.79 7.51
CA THR A 299 -9.28 21.58 8.24
C THR A 299 -8.09 21.15 9.05
N ALA A 300 -8.32 20.82 10.32
CA ALA A 300 -7.28 20.26 11.16
C ALA A 300 -6.77 18.94 10.55
N PRO A 301 -5.44 18.72 10.48
CA PRO A 301 -4.88 17.45 10.01
C PRO A 301 -5.45 16.25 10.76
N THR A 302 -5.67 15.16 10.05
CA THR A 302 -6.28 13.95 10.63
C THR A 302 -5.52 12.67 10.32
N ALA A 303 -5.76 11.68 11.17
CA ALA A 303 -5.40 10.29 10.97
C ALA A 303 -6.59 9.42 11.44
N GLY A 304 -6.45 8.11 11.43
CA GLY A 304 -7.43 7.24 12.08
C GLY A 304 -6.84 5.97 12.65
N LEU A 305 -7.60 5.35 13.54
CA LEU A 305 -7.29 4.06 14.15
C LEU A 305 -8.44 3.09 13.90
N LEU A 306 -8.10 1.97 13.28
CA LEU A 306 -8.94 0.80 13.14
C LEU A 306 -8.47 -0.26 14.14
N THR A 307 -9.29 -0.54 15.14
CA THR A 307 -9.05 -1.64 16.08
C THR A 307 -9.89 -2.83 15.65
N VAL A 308 -9.26 -3.99 15.50
CA VAL A 308 -9.91 -5.26 15.15
C VAL A 308 -9.77 -6.25 16.29
N SER A 309 -10.89 -6.82 16.73
CA SER A 309 -10.94 -7.82 17.79
C SER A 309 -11.89 -8.95 17.38
N GLY A 310 -11.34 -10.13 17.13
CA GLY A 310 -12.09 -11.29 16.62
C GLY A 310 -12.77 -10.98 15.28
N HIS A 311 -14.11 -10.97 15.27
CA HIS A 311 -14.94 -10.69 14.09
C HIS A 311 -15.58 -9.29 14.11
N SER A 312 -15.08 -8.40 14.97
CA SER A 312 -15.57 -7.03 15.14
C SER A 312 -14.45 -6.03 14.92
N TRP A 313 -14.83 -4.82 14.52
CA TRP A 313 -13.90 -3.72 14.33
C TRP A 313 -14.50 -2.40 14.80
N THR A 314 -13.63 -1.48 15.18
CA THR A 314 -13.99 -0.11 15.55
C THR A 314 -13.06 0.87 14.85
N TRP A 315 -13.61 1.95 14.33
CA TRP A 315 -12.90 3.06 13.71
C TRP A 315 -13.02 4.30 14.56
N LYS A 316 -11.89 4.97 14.81
CA LYS A 316 -11.83 6.25 15.51
C LYS A 316 -10.98 7.23 14.71
N PRO A 317 -11.54 8.36 14.24
CA PRO A 317 -10.75 9.44 13.68
C PRO A 317 -9.90 10.09 14.78
N ILE A 318 -8.72 10.55 14.39
CA ILE A 318 -7.82 11.34 15.21
C ILE A 318 -7.68 12.70 14.54
N THR A 319 -7.89 13.76 15.31
CA THR A 319 -7.69 15.13 14.84
C THR A 319 -6.51 15.76 15.54
N ASP A 320 -5.75 16.54 14.79
CA ASP A 320 -4.72 17.42 15.31
C ASP A 320 -5.32 18.78 15.69
N SER A 321 -5.91 18.85 16.88
CA SER A 321 -6.62 20.03 17.41
C SER A 321 -5.76 20.91 18.34
N GLU A 322 -4.44 20.90 18.17
CA GLU A 322 -3.49 21.70 18.97
C GLU A 322 -3.15 23.03 18.30
#